data_AF-A0A8I0TRU2-F1
#
_entry.id   AF-A0A8I0TRU2-F1
#
_cell.length_a   1.000
_cell.length_b   1.000
_cell.length_c   1.000
_cell.angle_alpha   90.00
_cell.angle_beta   90.00
_cell.angle_gamma   90.00
#
_symmetry.space_group_name_H-M   'P 1'
#
loop_
_entity.id
_entity.type
_entity.pdbx_description
1 polymer ?
#
loop_
_entity_poly.entity_id
_entity_poly.type
_entity_poly.pdbx_seq_one_letter_code
_entity_poly.pdbx_strand_id
1 'polypeptide(L)'
;MRRVRPGAAASRGGGPSRAAGEERKLTSVAASDTYESEGAEKPQDLPRLWHVTLSVSGAEAPLAEVRRGLEQLAHDHPFLLTSRYANDHAEIRYWEEARDLHDAAAVALRLWGEHRRTAGLPPWEIVGLEVIDRQTYHQRIAEGYGSPPATPVGVHPY
;
A
#
# COMPACT_ATOMS: atom_id res chain seq x y z
N MET A 1 -3.07 -68.64 15.68
CA MET A 1 -2.66 -68.52 17.11
C MET A 1 -3.13 -67.15 17.59
N ARG A 2 -4.13 -67.08 18.51
CA ARG A 2 -3.97 -66.83 19.97
C ARG A 2 -3.43 -65.41 20.22
N ARG A 3 -4.09 -64.43 20.85
CA ARG A 3 -5.23 -64.36 21.78
C ARG A 3 -5.76 -62.90 21.81
N VAL A 4 -7.04 -62.72 22.10
CA VAL A 4 -7.66 -61.44 22.55
C VAL A 4 -7.75 -61.45 24.09
N ARG A 5 -7.81 -60.25 24.72
CA ARG A 5 -8.46 -59.86 26.02
C ARG A 5 -7.51 -59.21 27.08
N PRO A 6 -8.01 -58.46 28.10
CA PRO A 6 -8.30 -57.02 28.03
C PRO A 6 -7.91 -56.23 29.34
N GLY A 7 -8.10 -54.90 29.34
CA GLY A 7 -8.63 -54.16 30.51
C GLY A 7 -7.71 -53.65 31.65
N ALA A 8 -7.98 -52.39 32.01
CA ALA A 8 -7.88 -51.74 33.34
C ALA A 8 -6.68 -50.81 33.67
N ALA A 9 -6.94 -49.50 33.48
CA ALA A 9 -6.80 -48.37 34.42
C ALA A 9 -5.50 -48.16 35.25
N ALA A 10 -4.83 -47.01 35.09
CA ALA A 10 -5.07 -45.78 35.89
C ALA A 10 -3.87 -44.80 35.88
N SER A 11 -4.19 -43.53 35.57
CA SER A 11 -3.63 -42.24 36.01
C SER A 11 -2.09 -42.04 36.11
N ARG A 12 -1.58 -41.03 35.40
CA ARG A 12 -1.31 -39.66 35.91
C ARG A 12 -0.52 -38.87 34.86
N GLY A 13 -0.94 -37.64 34.60
CA GLY A 13 -0.20 -36.71 33.75
C GLY A 13 -1.15 -35.77 33.03
N GLY A 14 -1.79 -34.87 33.79
CA GLY A 14 -2.60 -33.80 33.23
C GLY A 14 -1.72 -32.82 32.45
N GLY A 15 -2.05 -32.62 31.18
CA GLY A 15 -1.62 -31.47 30.39
C GLY A 15 -2.88 -30.85 29.78
N PRO A 16 -3.09 -29.53 29.90
CA PRO A 16 -4.40 -28.94 29.63
C PRO A 16 -4.74 -29.01 28.14
N SER A 17 -6.01 -29.33 27.91
CA SER A 17 -6.73 -29.19 26.65
C SER A 17 -6.59 -27.76 26.14
N ARG A 18 -6.01 -27.58 24.94
CA ARG A 18 -6.02 -26.29 24.25
C ARG A 18 -7.43 -26.05 23.71
N ALA A 19 -8.17 -25.24 24.46
CA ALA A 19 -9.47 -24.74 24.08
C ALA A 19 -9.37 -23.89 22.80
N ALA A 20 -10.40 -24.02 21.97
CA ALA A 20 -10.72 -23.09 20.91
C ALA A 20 -10.91 -21.68 21.48
N GLY A 21 -10.47 -20.66 20.72
CA GLY A 21 -10.63 -19.25 21.07
C GLY A 21 -9.31 -18.53 21.36
N GLU A 22 -8.30 -18.71 20.51
CA GLU A 22 -7.18 -17.76 20.49
C GLU A 22 -7.62 -16.55 19.65
N GLU A 23 -8.29 -15.60 20.32
CA GLU A 23 -8.30 -14.22 19.88
C GLU A 23 -6.83 -13.82 19.69
N ARG A 24 -6.39 -13.73 18.42
CA ARG A 24 -5.10 -13.13 18.11
C ARG A 24 -5.19 -11.66 18.47
N LYS A 25 -4.92 -11.36 19.73
CA LYS A 25 -4.78 -10.00 20.23
C LYS A 25 -3.56 -9.42 19.53
N LEU A 26 -3.82 -8.60 18.51
CA LEU A 26 -2.78 -7.79 17.87
C LEU A 26 -2.16 -6.94 18.98
N THR A 27 -0.97 -7.32 19.45
CA THR A 27 -0.15 -6.47 20.30
C THR A 27 0.31 -5.30 19.44
N SER A 28 -0.40 -4.18 19.57
CA SER A 28 0.11 -2.87 19.16
C SER A 28 1.46 -2.68 19.83
N VAL A 29 2.51 -2.53 19.03
CA VAL A 29 3.77 -1.99 19.52
C VAL A 29 3.46 -0.55 19.87
N ALA A 30 3.37 -0.25 21.17
CA ALA A 30 3.39 1.13 21.61
C ALA A 30 4.66 1.74 21.04
N ALA A 31 4.51 2.80 20.26
CA ALA A 31 5.61 3.60 19.74
C ALA A 31 6.36 4.20 20.95
N SER A 32 7.28 3.43 21.50
CA SER A 32 8.16 3.90 22.56
C SER A 32 9.36 4.57 21.91
N ASP A 33 9.56 5.78 22.38
CA ASP A 33 10.79 6.56 22.36
C ASP A 33 11.15 7.16 21.01
N THR A 34 10.59 8.36 20.84
CA THR A 34 11.24 9.53 20.26
C THR A 34 12.73 9.30 20.02
N TYR A 35 13.08 9.18 18.75
CA TYR A 35 14.43 9.39 18.27
C TYR A 35 14.78 10.86 18.50
N GLU A 36 15.18 11.22 19.72
CA GLU A 36 15.91 12.46 19.96
C GLU A 36 17.32 12.29 19.36
N SER A 37 17.38 12.43 18.04
CA SER A 37 18.63 12.64 17.32
C SER A 37 19.10 14.04 17.64
N GLU A 38 19.92 14.18 18.69
CA GLU A 38 20.68 15.39 19.00
C GLU A 38 21.53 15.77 17.77
N GLY A 39 21.05 16.75 16.99
CA GLY A 39 21.70 17.24 15.77
C GLY A 39 20.84 17.29 14.51
N ALA A 40 19.60 16.78 14.54
CA ALA A 40 18.68 16.99 13.42
C ALA A 40 18.21 18.45 13.43
N GLU A 41 18.71 19.27 12.50
CA GLU A 41 18.07 20.52 12.10
C GLU A 41 16.55 20.30 12.07
N LYS A 42 15.76 21.14 12.76
CA LYS A 42 14.31 21.11 12.66
C LYS A 42 13.97 21.00 11.16
N PRO A 43 13.16 20.01 10.73
CA PRO A 43 12.80 19.88 9.33
C PRO A 43 12.35 21.26 8.86
N GLN A 44 13.11 21.84 7.92
CA GLN A 44 12.80 23.15 7.39
C GLN A 44 11.35 23.06 6.89
N ASP A 45 10.50 24.02 7.29
CA ASP A 45 9.07 24.07 6.94
C ASP A 45 8.89 24.47 5.46
N LEU A 46 9.68 23.84 4.60
CA LEU A 46 9.72 24.02 3.17
C LEU A 46 9.07 22.80 2.53
N PRO A 47 8.25 23.00 1.50
CA PRO A 47 7.69 21.89 0.75
C PRO A 47 8.80 20.97 0.22
N ARG A 48 8.58 19.66 0.33
CA ARG A 48 9.48 18.63 -0.20
C ARG A 48 8.70 17.71 -1.14
N LEU A 49 9.43 17.03 -2.02
CA LEU A 49 8.85 16.07 -2.95
C LEU A 49 8.71 14.69 -2.31
N TRP A 50 7.52 14.12 -2.41
CA TRP A 50 7.13 12.81 -1.95
C TRP A 50 6.78 11.93 -3.15
N HIS A 51 7.34 10.73 -3.23
CA HIS A 51 6.91 9.76 -4.22
C HIS A 51 5.65 9.06 -3.70
N VAL A 52 4.55 9.20 -4.44
CA VAL A 52 3.27 8.57 -4.13
C VAL A 52 3.07 7.38 -5.05
N THR A 53 2.62 6.25 -4.50
CA THR A 53 2.09 5.11 -5.25
C THR A 53 0.71 4.76 -4.72
N LEU A 54 -0.30 4.96 -5.55
CA LEU A 54 -1.69 4.68 -5.24
C LEU A 54 -2.13 3.44 -6.00
N SER A 55 -2.53 2.40 -5.27
CA SER A 55 -3.08 1.16 -5.82
C SER A 55 -4.59 1.14 -5.67
N VAL A 56 -5.30 0.85 -6.76
CA VAL A 56 -6.75 0.77 -6.81
C VAL A 56 -7.20 -0.54 -7.44
N SER A 57 -8.27 -1.14 -6.94
CA SER A 57 -8.84 -2.35 -7.55
C SER A 57 -10.36 -2.44 -7.38
N GLY A 58 -10.99 -3.30 -8.18
CA GLY A 58 -12.40 -3.62 -8.04
C GLY A 58 -12.89 -4.54 -9.13
N ALA A 59 -14.17 -4.44 -9.48
CA ALA A 59 -14.77 -5.27 -10.53
C ALA A 59 -14.12 -5.02 -11.90
N GLU A 60 -14.06 -6.06 -12.73
CA GLU A 60 -13.48 -5.94 -14.07
C GLU A 60 -14.14 -4.85 -14.91
N ALA A 61 -13.33 -4.10 -15.67
CA ALA A 61 -13.74 -3.05 -16.57
C ALA A 61 -13.00 -3.18 -17.93
N PRO A 62 -13.61 -2.71 -19.04
CA PRO A 62 -12.96 -2.76 -20.35
C PRO A 62 -11.64 -1.98 -20.37
N LEU A 63 -10.55 -2.63 -20.81
CA LEU A 63 -9.20 -2.02 -20.82
C LEU A 63 -9.12 -0.68 -21.55
N ALA A 64 -9.89 -0.51 -22.63
CA ALA A 64 -9.94 0.75 -23.37
C ALA A 64 -10.55 1.90 -22.55
N GLU A 65 -11.55 1.62 -21.73
CA GLU A 65 -12.17 2.60 -20.83
C GLU A 65 -11.23 2.96 -19.68
N VAL A 66 -10.58 1.94 -19.09
CA VAL A 66 -9.57 2.13 -18.04
C VAL A 66 -8.42 3.01 -18.56
N ARG A 67 -7.87 2.67 -19.73
CA ARG A 67 -6.81 3.45 -20.38
C ARG A 67 -7.23 4.90 -20.57
N ARG A 68 -8.37 5.14 -21.21
CA ARG A 68 -8.89 6.50 -21.47
C ARG A 68 -9.07 7.27 -20.16
N GLY A 69 -9.60 6.63 -19.13
CA GLY A 69 -9.81 7.28 -17.84
C GLY A 69 -8.50 7.65 -17.14
N LEU A 70 -7.48 6.80 -17.22
CA LEU A 70 -6.16 7.11 -16.67
C LEU A 70 -5.46 8.20 -17.49
N GLU A 71 -5.62 8.22 -18.81
CA GLU A 71 -5.14 9.30 -19.69
C GLU A 71 -5.83 10.63 -19.34
N GLN A 72 -7.15 10.62 -19.09
CA GLN A 72 -7.88 11.80 -18.65
C GLN A 72 -7.46 12.27 -17.26
N LEU A 73 -7.27 11.35 -16.31
CA LEU A 73 -6.76 11.67 -14.98
C LEU A 73 -5.39 12.35 -15.05
N ALA A 74 -4.49 11.84 -15.90
CA ALA A 74 -3.18 12.42 -16.14
C ALA A 74 -3.24 13.79 -16.86
N HIS A 75 -4.27 14.02 -17.68
CA HIS A 75 -4.51 15.31 -18.32
C HIS A 75 -5.00 16.37 -17.31
N ASP A 76 -5.93 15.98 -16.44
CA ASP A 76 -6.56 16.87 -15.46
C ASP A 76 -5.62 17.23 -14.30
N HIS A 77 -4.60 16.40 -14.02
CA HIS A 77 -3.60 16.61 -12.97
C HIS A 77 -2.18 16.67 -13.52
N PRO A 78 -1.65 17.89 -13.78
CA PRO A 78 -0.37 18.03 -14.47
C PRO A 78 0.85 17.90 -13.53
N PHE A 79 1.37 16.68 -13.31
CA PHE A 79 2.83 16.37 -13.26
C PHE A 79 3.13 14.86 -13.09
N LEU A 80 4.13 14.36 -13.82
CA LEU A 80 4.86 13.07 -13.64
C LEU A 80 4.04 11.81 -13.33
N LEU A 81 2.79 11.74 -13.77
CA LEU A 81 1.94 10.58 -13.54
C LEU A 81 2.34 9.45 -14.49
N THR A 82 2.79 8.33 -13.91
CA THR A 82 2.89 7.05 -14.60
C THR A 82 1.86 6.10 -14.01
N SER A 83 1.15 5.38 -14.87
CA SER A 83 0.17 4.39 -14.42
C SER A 83 0.43 3.04 -15.06
N ARG A 84 0.22 1.98 -14.29
CA ARG A 84 0.08 0.61 -14.78
C ARG A 84 -1.34 0.12 -14.53
N TYR A 85 -1.93 -0.58 -15.49
CA TYR A 85 -3.33 -1.02 -15.37
C TYR A 85 -3.59 -2.40 -15.97
N ALA A 86 -4.57 -3.07 -15.38
CA ALA A 86 -5.19 -4.29 -15.86
C ALA A 86 -6.71 -4.08 -15.94
N ASN A 87 -7.46 -5.15 -16.18
CA ASN A 87 -8.92 -5.09 -16.25
C ASN A 87 -9.57 -4.92 -14.88
N ASP A 88 -8.90 -5.20 -13.77
CA ASP A 88 -9.46 -5.19 -12.41
C ASP A 88 -8.70 -4.29 -11.41
N HIS A 89 -7.54 -3.75 -11.81
CA HIS A 89 -6.72 -2.89 -10.96
C HIS A 89 -5.88 -1.89 -11.76
N ALA A 90 -5.42 -0.86 -11.07
CA ALA A 90 -4.41 0.05 -11.55
C ALA A 90 -3.51 0.53 -10.41
N GLU A 91 -2.31 0.93 -10.77
CA GLU A 91 -1.38 1.60 -9.88
C GLU A 91 -0.95 2.92 -10.54
N ILE A 92 -1.04 4.00 -9.77
CA ILE A 92 -0.78 5.37 -10.20
C ILE A 92 0.41 5.89 -9.39
N ARG A 93 1.39 6.46 -10.06
CA ARG A 93 2.64 6.95 -9.45
C ARG A 93 2.96 8.35 -9.89
N TYR A 94 3.34 9.20 -8.94
CA TYR A 94 3.72 10.58 -9.21
C TYR A 94 4.51 11.17 -8.04
N TRP A 95 5.04 12.37 -8.22
CA TRP A 95 5.75 13.12 -7.19
C TRP A 95 4.86 14.24 -6.65
N GLU A 96 4.48 14.19 -5.39
CA GLU A 96 3.65 15.21 -4.72
C GLU A 96 4.51 16.21 -3.94
N GLU A 97 4.15 17.48 -3.97
CA GLU A 97 4.80 18.52 -3.17
C GLU A 97 4.00 18.78 -1.89
N ALA A 98 4.60 18.47 -0.73
CA ALA A 98 3.95 18.67 0.56
C ALA A 98 4.96 18.93 1.68
N ARG A 99 4.51 19.57 2.77
CA ARG A 99 5.37 19.86 3.93
C ARG A 99 5.77 18.60 4.69
N ASP A 100 4.81 17.68 4.84
CA ASP A 100 4.99 16.42 5.53
C ASP A 100 4.26 15.26 4.80
N LEU A 101 4.46 14.05 5.33
CA LEU A 101 3.89 12.82 4.79
C LEU A 101 2.35 12.82 4.87
N HIS A 102 1.78 13.42 5.92
CA HIS A 102 0.34 13.40 6.14
C HIS A 102 -0.37 14.28 5.11
N ASP A 103 0.18 15.47 4.84
CA ASP A 103 -0.30 16.38 3.80
C ASP A 103 -0.24 15.68 2.42
N ALA A 104 0.88 15.02 2.07
CA ALA A 104 1.00 14.28 0.81
C ALA A 104 -0.02 13.14 0.69
N ALA A 105 -0.21 12.36 1.76
CA ALA A 105 -1.19 11.28 1.79
C ALA A 105 -2.63 11.81 1.63
N ALA A 106 -2.97 12.92 2.28
CA ALA A 106 -4.28 13.54 2.17
C ALA A 106 -4.58 14.00 0.73
N VAL A 107 -3.60 14.61 0.06
CA VAL A 107 -3.72 15.00 -1.36
C VAL A 107 -3.95 13.78 -2.25
N ALA A 108 -3.19 12.70 -2.06
CA ALA A 108 -3.34 11.48 -2.85
C ALA A 108 -4.72 10.82 -2.71
N LEU A 109 -5.24 10.71 -1.49
CA LEU A 109 -6.57 10.16 -1.23
C LEU A 109 -7.67 11.03 -1.84
N ARG A 110 -7.50 12.35 -1.79
CA ARG A 110 -8.44 13.33 -2.36
C ARG A 110 -8.47 13.27 -3.89
N LEU A 111 -7.31 13.15 -4.52
CA LEU A 111 -7.18 13.02 -5.98
C LEU A 111 -8.07 11.90 -6.52
N TRP A 112 -8.01 10.71 -5.92
CA TRP A 112 -8.87 9.61 -6.34
C TRP A 112 -10.35 9.87 -6.08
N GLY A 113 -10.70 10.32 -4.87
CA GLY A 113 -12.08 10.56 -4.47
C GLY A 113 -12.80 11.60 -5.34
N GLU A 114 -12.09 12.67 -5.72
CA GLU A 114 -12.63 13.78 -6.48
C GLU A 114 -12.62 13.52 -8.00
N HIS A 115 -11.55 12.91 -8.53
CA HIS A 115 -11.33 12.88 -9.98
C HIS A 115 -11.68 11.56 -10.67
N ARG A 116 -11.86 10.45 -9.94
CA ARG A 116 -12.20 9.16 -10.58
C ARG A 116 -13.46 9.26 -11.45
N ARG A 117 -14.47 10.00 -10.99
CA ARG A 117 -15.75 10.12 -11.70
C ARG A 117 -15.65 11.03 -12.91
N THR A 118 -14.96 12.16 -12.78
CA THR A 118 -14.78 13.11 -13.88
C THR A 118 -13.88 12.54 -14.97
N ALA A 119 -12.89 11.73 -14.60
CA ALA A 119 -12.02 11.01 -15.52
C ALA A 119 -12.70 9.80 -16.19
N GLY A 120 -13.87 9.36 -15.72
CA GLY A 120 -14.55 8.17 -16.25
C GLY A 120 -13.91 6.85 -15.85
N LEU A 121 -13.19 6.83 -14.72
CA LEU A 121 -12.59 5.61 -14.18
C LEU A 121 -13.66 4.71 -13.52
N PRO A 122 -13.44 3.38 -13.52
CA PRO A 122 -14.31 2.45 -12.81
C PRO A 122 -14.43 2.82 -11.32
N PRO A 123 -15.52 2.40 -10.63
CA PRO A 123 -15.71 2.68 -9.21
C PRO A 123 -14.83 1.79 -8.31
N TRP A 124 -13.55 1.65 -8.66
CA TRP A 124 -12.55 0.93 -7.90
C TRP A 124 -12.22 1.63 -6.59
N GLU A 125 -11.86 0.83 -5.60
CA GLU A 125 -11.49 1.28 -4.27
C GLU A 125 -9.98 1.42 -4.17
N ILE A 126 -9.53 2.31 -3.28
CA ILE A 126 -8.11 2.39 -2.92
C ILE A 126 -7.79 1.18 -2.06
N VAL A 127 -6.85 0.36 -2.51
CA VAL A 127 -6.40 -0.86 -1.81
C VAL A 127 -4.97 -0.76 -1.30
N GLY A 128 -4.24 0.28 -1.70
CA GLY A 128 -2.90 0.57 -1.20
C GLY A 128 -2.51 2.02 -1.42
N LEU A 129 -1.78 2.58 -0.47
CA LEU A 129 -1.13 3.87 -0.58
C LEU A 129 0.27 3.76 0.00
N GLU A 130 1.26 4.12 -0.80
CA GLU A 130 2.64 4.29 -0.36
C GLU A 130 3.04 5.75 -0.58
N VAL A 131 3.63 6.35 0.47
CA VAL A 131 4.17 7.70 0.44
C VAL A 131 5.57 7.63 1.04
N ILE A 132 6.58 7.91 0.23
CA ILE A 132 7.98 7.87 0.65
C ILE A 132 8.70 9.14 0.25
N ASP A 133 9.68 9.55 1.05
CA ASP A 133 10.51 10.68 0.69
C ASP A 133 11.44 10.33 -0.48
N ARG A 134 12.02 11.39 -1.07
CA ARG A 134 12.92 11.26 -2.22
C ARG A 134 14.15 10.38 -1.93
N GLN A 135 14.70 10.43 -0.72
CA GLN A 135 15.89 9.66 -0.36
C GLN A 135 15.58 8.16 -0.32
N THR A 136 14.48 7.80 0.32
CA THR A 136 13.96 6.43 0.44
C THR A 136 13.63 5.86 -0.94
N TYR A 137 13.02 6.66 -1.82
CA TYR A 137 12.78 6.25 -3.21
C TYR A 137 14.10 5.89 -3.93
N HIS A 138 15.08 6.80 -3.93
CA HIS A 138 16.35 6.54 -4.60
C HIS A 138 17.12 5.36 -4.00
N GLN A 139 17.08 5.19 -2.68
CA GLN A 139 17.68 4.05 -2.00
C GLN A 139 17.06 2.73 -2.48
N ARG A 140 15.73 2.63 -2.49
CA ARG A 140 15.05 1.40 -2.96
C ARG A 140 15.36 1.08 -4.41
N ILE A 141 15.44 2.09 -5.28
CA ILE A 141 15.84 1.91 -6.68
C ILE A 141 17.27 1.34 -6.76
N ALA A 142 18.20 1.88 -5.99
CA ALA A 142 19.58 1.40 -5.96
C ALA A 142 19.71 -0.03 -5.42
N GLU A 143 18.84 -0.41 -4.47
CA GLU A 143 18.79 -1.75 -3.87
C GLU A 143 17.99 -2.76 -4.71
N GLY A 144 17.32 -2.34 -5.79
CA GLY A 144 16.50 -3.19 -6.65
C GLY A 144 15.14 -3.60 -6.07
N TYR A 145 14.78 -3.10 -4.89
CA TYR A 145 13.44 -3.25 -4.29
C TYR A 145 12.47 -2.16 -4.75
N GLY A 146 13.01 -1.07 -5.30
CA GLY A 146 12.26 0.03 -5.86
C GLY A 146 11.67 -0.39 -7.18
N SER A 147 10.42 -0.03 -7.39
CA SER A 147 9.80 -0.28 -8.67
C SER A 147 10.55 0.51 -9.76
N PRO A 148 10.87 -0.10 -10.92
CA PRO A 148 11.89 0.42 -11.84
C PRO A 148 11.64 1.89 -12.18
N PRO A 149 12.72 2.67 -12.43
CA PRO A 149 12.59 4.09 -12.73
C PRO A 149 11.52 4.28 -13.79
N ALA A 150 10.56 5.15 -13.47
CA ALA A 150 9.34 5.39 -14.21
C ALA A 150 9.50 5.06 -15.69
N THR A 151 8.76 4.05 -16.15
CA THR A 151 8.46 3.84 -17.57
C THR A 151 8.19 5.20 -18.25
N PRO A 152 8.43 5.36 -19.56
CA PRO A 152 8.18 6.63 -20.25
C PRO A 152 6.84 7.21 -19.78
N VAL A 153 6.82 8.49 -19.37
CA VAL A 153 5.62 9.16 -18.83
C VAL A 153 4.38 8.74 -19.61
N GLY A 154 3.33 8.28 -18.91
CA GLY A 154 2.13 7.79 -19.54
C GLY A 154 1.49 6.58 -18.85
N VAL A 155 0.54 5.98 -19.57
CA VAL A 155 -0.35 4.91 -19.10
C VAL A 155 -0.01 3.62 -19.83
N HIS A 156 0.38 2.60 -19.08
CA HIS A 156 0.89 1.33 -19.62
C HIS A 156 0.12 0.14 -19.07
N PRO A 157 -0.16 -0.90 -19.86
CA PRO A 157 -0.69 -2.14 -19.29
C PRO A 157 0.34 -2.79 -18.35
N TYR A 158 -0.13 -3.66 -17.45
CA TYR A 158 0.77 -4.55 -16.68
C TYR A 158 1.53 -5.53 -17.57
#